data_AF-A0AA43UF88-F1
#
_entry.id   AF-A0AA43UF88-F1
#
_cell.length_a   1.000
_cell.length_b   1.000
_cell.length_c   1.000
_cell.angle_alpha   90.00
_cell.angle_beta   90.00
_cell.angle_gamma   90.00
#
_symmetry.space_group_name_H-M   'P 1'
#
loop_
_entity.id
_entity.type
_entity.pdbx_description
1 polymer ?
#
loop_
_entity_poly.entity_id
_entity_poly.type
_entity_poly.pdbx_seq_one_letter_code
_entity_poly.pdbx_strand_id
1 'polypeptide(L)'
;MVNKDIEDMKSRAKEGDIAAQVELGISYLYGYGVDIDYVEAFIYLQDAAIKNDGEAQLHLGKMYENGWGIKEDLWTAYSLYRRSYKVHTEGSRKAISNVIDKLADAIPITGHLSIANDFTITACCERLREYIRMGKIIPFEDDDESNLYLSNTNRTILLKECPFCGECVEHTH
;
A
#
# COMPACT_ATOMS: atom_id res chain seq x y z
N MET A 1 24.81 -11.47 -24.95
CA MET A 1 25.13 -12.55 -23.98
C MET A 1 23.88 -12.76 -23.16
N VAL A 2 23.29 -13.95 -23.21
CA VAL A 2 22.17 -14.28 -22.32
C VAL A 2 22.77 -14.34 -20.91
N ASN A 3 22.25 -13.54 -19.98
CA ASN A 3 22.67 -13.61 -18.60
C ASN A 3 22.21 -14.97 -18.06
N LYS A 4 23.16 -15.89 -17.84
CA LYS A 4 22.89 -17.28 -17.42
C LYS A 4 22.03 -17.33 -16.16
N ASP A 5 22.15 -16.31 -15.31
CA ASP A 5 21.41 -16.20 -14.06
C ASP A 5 19.91 -15.92 -14.32
N ILE A 6 19.58 -15.14 -15.35
CA ILE A 6 18.18 -14.83 -15.72
C ILE A 6 17.46 -16.05 -16.29
N GLU A 7 18.13 -16.87 -17.11
CA GLU A 7 17.49 -18.07 -17.64
C GLU A 7 17.24 -19.13 -16.55
N ASP A 8 18.15 -19.26 -15.58
CA ASP A 8 17.93 -20.10 -14.40
C ASP A 8 16.73 -19.60 -13.58
N MET A 9 16.67 -18.30 -13.31
CA MET A 9 15.54 -17.67 -12.63
C MET A 9 14.22 -17.90 -13.37
N LYS A 10 14.19 -17.77 -14.70
CA LYS A 10 13.00 -18.07 -15.51
C LYS A 10 12.55 -19.52 -15.38
N SER A 11 13.49 -20.47 -15.35
CA SER A 11 13.17 -21.88 -15.16
C SER A 11 12.53 -22.11 -13.79
N ARG A 12 13.17 -21.61 -12.72
CA ARG A 12 12.69 -21.74 -11.34
C ARG A 12 11.34 -21.04 -11.13
N ALA A 13 11.16 -19.85 -11.72
CA ALA A 13 9.91 -19.10 -11.65
C ALA A 13 8.74 -19.88 -12.31
N LYS A 14 9.00 -20.59 -13.42
CA LYS A 14 8.01 -21.48 -14.06
C LYS A 14 7.68 -22.71 -13.23
N GLU A 15 8.63 -23.21 -12.45
CA GLU A 15 8.42 -24.30 -11.48
C GLU A 15 7.69 -23.84 -10.20
N GLY A 16 7.43 -22.53 -10.08
CA GLY A 16 6.64 -21.95 -9.00
C GLY A 16 7.45 -21.44 -7.81
N ASP A 17 8.78 -21.39 -7.93
CA ASP A 17 9.68 -20.79 -6.95
C ASP A 17 9.35 -19.30 -6.76
N ILE A 18 8.83 -18.97 -5.58
CA ILE A 18 8.36 -17.62 -5.24
C ILE A 18 9.52 -16.62 -5.28
N ALA A 19 10.69 -16.99 -4.76
CA ALA A 19 11.85 -16.10 -4.73
C ALA A 19 12.31 -15.77 -6.16
N ALA A 20 12.34 -16.77 -7.04
CA ALA A 20 12.65 -16.55 -8.45
C ALA A 20 11.58 -15.69 -9.15
N GLN A 21 10.30 -15.87 -8.83
CA GLN A 21 9.23 -15.00 -9.35
C GLN A 21 9.43 -13.55 -8.89
N VAL A 22 9.73 -13.31 -7.61
CA VAL A 22 10.00 -11.97 -7.07
C VAL A 22 11.20 -11.33 -7.75
N GLU A 23 12.33 -12.03 -7.78
CA GLU A 23 13.58 -11.52 -8.32
C GLU A 23 13.47 -11.25 -9.83
N LEU A 24 12.78 -12.12 -10.57
CA LEU A 24 12.53 -11.90 -12.00
C LEU A 24 11.56 -10.75 -12.25
N GLY A 25 10.51 -10.63 -11.44
CA GLY A 25 9.58 -9.51 -11.48
C GLY A 25 10.26 -8.17 -11.22
N ILE A 26 11.15 -8.10 -10.22
CA ILE A 26 11.98 -6.92 -9.91
C ILE A 26 12.97 -6.65 -11.06
N SER A 27 13.54 -7.70 -11.65
CA SER A 27 14.48 -7.58 -12.76
C SER A 27 13.81 -6.95 -13.98
N TYR A 28 12.61 -7.39 -14.35
CA TYR A 28 11.83 -6.76 -15.42
C TYR A 28 11.33 -5.36 -15.04
N LEU A 29 11.08 -5.09 -13.77
CA LEU A 29 10.62 -3.78 -13.30
C LEU A 29 11.70 -2.69 -13.45
N TYR A 30 12.95 -3.02 -13.14
CA TYR A 30 14.07 -2.05 -13.10
C TYR A 30 15.15 -2.28 -14.17
N GLY A 31 15.03 -3.33 -14.98
CA GLY A 31 15.97 -3.65 -16.05
C GLY A 31 17.27 -4.31 -15.58
N TYR A 32 17.21 -5.16 -14.55
CA TYR A 32 18.39 -5.86 -14.05
C TYR A 32 18.68 -7.11 -14.86
N GLY A 33 19.65 -7.02 -15.78
CA GLY A 33 20.07 -8.15 -16.62
C GLY A 33 19.05 -8.55 -17.70
N VAL A 34 17.91 -7.86 -17.77
CA VAL A 34 16.85 -7.93 -18.79
C VAL A 34 16.43 -6.52 -19.17
N ASP A 35 15.80 -6.36 -20.34
CA ASP A 35 15.15 -5.10 -20.68
C ASP A 35 13.94 -4.88 -19.76
N ILE A 36 13.60 -3.60 -19.53
CA ILE A 36 12.43 -3.25 -18.72
C ILE A 36 11.17 -3.74 -19.45
N ASP A 37 10.37 -4.55 -18.76
CA ASP A 37 9.07 -5.03 -19.24
C ASP A 37 8.08 -5.01 -18.07
N TYR A 38 7.26 -3.97 -18.01
CA TYR A 38 6.28 -3.83 -16.93
C TYR A 38 5.16 -4.88 -16.98
N VAL A 39 4.88 -5.49 -18.13
CA VAL A 39 3.85 -6.53 -18.22
C VAL A 39 4.36 -7.82 -17.60
N GLU A 40 5.58 -8.24 -17.96
CA GLU A 40 6.23 -9.40 -17.34
C GLU A 40 6.46 -9.17 -15.85
N ALA A 41 6.94 -7.98 -15.45
CA ALA A 41 7.08 -7.62 -14.04
C ALA A 41 5.78 -7.79 -13.26
N PHE A 42 4.66 -7.31 -13.83
CA PHE A 42 3.34 -7.41 -13.19
C PHE A 42 2.93 -8.86 -12.98
N ILE A 43 3.09 -9.72 -13.99
CA ILE A 43 2.69 -11.13 -13.93
C ILE A 43 3.45 -11.85 -12.81
N TYR A 44 4.78 -11.75 -12.80
CA TYR A 44 5.59 -12.44 -11.80
C TYR A 44 5.36 -11.91 -10.37
N LEU A 45 5.26 -10.59 -10.21
CA LEU A 45 5.00 -9.98 -8.90
C LEU A 45 3.57 -10.26 -8.42
N GLN A 46 2.59 -10.33 -9.31
CA GLN A 46 1.21 -10.67 -8.94
C GLN A 46 1.13 -12.12 -8.43
N ASP A 47 1.74 -13.07 -9.13
CA ASP A 47 1.75 -14.47 -8.71
C ASP A 47 2.40 -14.66 -7.34
N ALA A 48 3.56 -14.02 -7.11
CA ALA A 48 4.23 -14.06 -5.81
C ALA A 48 3.42 -13.34 -4.71
N ALA A 49 2.79 -12.20 -5.03
CA ALA A 49 1.97 -11.46 -4.08
C ALA A 49 0.70 -12.23 -3.65
N ILE A 50 0.11 -13.03 -4.55
CA ILE A 50 -1.01 -13.94 -4.23
C ILE A 50 -0.57 -15.02 -3.24
N LYS A 51 0.67 -15.50 -3.35
CA LYS A 51 1.29 -16.45 -2.40
C LYS A 51 1.76 -15.78 -1.10
N ASN A 52 1.30 -14.56 -0.84
CA ASN A 52 1.58 -13.77 0.34
C ASN A 52 3.05 -13.34 0.52
N ASP A 53 3.82 -13.27 -0.58
CA ASP A 53 5.16 -12.70 -0.53
C ASP A 53 5.12 -11.18 -0.33
N GLY A 54 5.85 -10.69 0.65
CA GLY A 54 5.79 -9.32 1.07
C GLY A 54 6.57 -8.34 0.17
N GLU A 55 7.68 -8.78 -0.42
CA GLU A 55 8.42 -7.98 -1.40
C GLU A 55 7.67 -7.86 -2.71
N ALA A 56 7.01 -8.95 -3.13
CA ALA A 56 6.11 -8.95 -4.27
C ALA A 56 4.97 -7.94 -4.09
N GLN A 57 4.32 -7.97 -2.93
CA GLN A 57 3.26 -7.02 -2.58
C GLN A 57 3.77 -5.58 -2.58
N LEU A 58 4.97 -5.33 -2.05
CA LEU A 58 5.59 -4.01 -2.07
C LEU A 58 5.85 -3.53 -3.50
N HIS A 59 6.42 -4.36 -4.36
CA HIS A 59 6.74 -3.94 -5.73
C HIS A 59 5.50 -3.81 -6.61
N LEU A 60 4.53 -4.72 -6.46
CA LEU A 60 3.23 -4.61 -7.12
C LEU A 60 2.50 -3.33 -6.69
N GLY A 61 2.58 -2.97 -5.40
CA GLY A 61 2.06 -1.70 -4.89
C GLY A 61 2.70 -0.49 -5.57
N LYS A 62 4.01 -0.49 -5.80
CA LYS A 62 4.71 0.57 -6.55
C LYS A 62 4.25 0.67 -8.00
N MET A 63 3.96 -0.46 -8.65
CA MET A 63 3.45 -0.47 -10.01
C MET A 63 2.08 0.21 -10.10
N TYR A 64 1.17 -0.10 -9.17
CA TYR A 64 -0.12 0.58 -9.07
C TYR A 64 0.02 2.05 -8.66
N GLU A 65 0.99 2.40 -7.81
CA GLU A 65 1.22 3.78 -7.37
C GLU A 65 1.72 4.70 -8.50
N ASN A 66 2.50 4.15 -9.45
CA ASN A 66 3.13 4.94 -10.52
C ASN A 66 2.56 4.66 -11.92
N GLY A 67 1.59 3.75 -12.03
CA GLY A 67 1.01 3.36 -13.32
C GLY A 67 2.00 2.65 -14.25
N TRP A 68 2.90 1.82 -13.72
CA TRP A 68 3.91 1.12 -14.51
C TRP A 68 3.34 -0.16 -15.14
N GLY A 69 3.10 -0.13 -16.46
CA GLY A 69 2.51 -1.25 -17.21
C GLY A 69 1.04 -1.52 -16.90
N ILE A 70 0.45 -0.77 -15.96
CA ILE A 70 -0.94 -0.85 -15.55
C ILE A 70 -1.46 0.56 -15.26
N LYS A 71 -2.79 0.74 -15.26
CA LYS A 71 -3.39 2.00 -14.82
C LYS A 71 -3.06 2.27 -13.35
N GLU A 72 -2.71 3.51 -13.04
CA GLU A 72 -2.51 3.96 -11.68
C GLU A 72 -3.77 3.73 -10.82
N ASP A 73 -3.57 3.17 -9.63
CA ASP A 73 -4.60 2.96 -8.62
C ASP A 73 -3.98 3.03 -7.21
N LEU A 74 -4.01 4.24 -6.64
CA LEU A 74 -3.45 4.50 -5.31
C LEU A 74 -4.13 3.69 -4.19
N TRP A 75 -5.39 3.30 -4.36
CA TRP A 75 -6.10 2.47 -3.36
C TRP A 75 -5.64 1.03 -3.40
N THR A 76 -5.46 0.47 -4.60
CA THR A 76 -4.86 -0.85 -4.77
C THR A 76 -3.41 -0.86 -4.25
N ALA A 77 -2.63 0.18 -4.54
CA ALA A 77 -1.28 0.34 -4.01
C ALA A 77 -1.25 0.34 -2.47
N TYR A 78 -2.11 1.13 -1.83
CA TYR A 78 -2.25 1.17 -0.37
C TYR A 78 -2.61 -0.19 0.23
N SER A 79 -3.57 -0.90 -0.37
CA SER A 79 -3.97 -2.24 0.07
C SER A 79 -2.79 -3.22 0.03
N LEU A 80 -2.02 -3.20 -1.07
CA LEU A 80 -0.84 -4.04 -1.23
C LEU A 80 0.27 -3.70 -0.23
N TYR A 81 0.54 -2.41 0.01
CA TYR A 81 1.52 -1.99 1.00
C TYR A 81 1.12 -2.39 2.42
N ARG A 82 -0.17 -2.35 2.76
CA ARG A 82 -0.66 -2.85 4.05
C ARG A 82 -0.47 -4.35 4.20
N ARG A 83 -0.76 -5.13 3.17
CA ARG A 83 -0.51 -6.57 3.19
C ARG A 83 0.98 -6.87 3.38
N SER A 84 1.84 -6.14 2.67
CA SER A 84 3.29 -6.24 2.77
C SER A 84 3.80 -5.88 4.18
N TYR A 85 3.22 -4.84 4.79
CA TYR A 85 3.53 -4.47 6.17
C TYR A 85 3.13 -5.55 7.19
N LYS A 86 1.98 -6.22 7.00
CA LYS A 86 1.51 -7.29 7.89
C LYS A 86 2.43 -8.52 7.89
N VAL A 87 3.17 -8.75 6.80
CA VAL A 87 4.21 -9.79 6.72
C VAL A 87 5.61 -9.26 7.04
N HIS A 88 5.69 -8.08 7.67
CA HIS A 88 6.92 -7.44 8.16
C HIS A 88 7.97 -7.12 7.10
N THR A 89 7.56 -6.81 5.86
CA THR A 89 8.49 -6.37 4.82
C THR A 89 9.02 -4.96 5.10
N GLU A 90 10.33 -4.81 4.92
CA GLU A 90 11.00 -3.52 5.09
C GLU A 90 10.53 -2.51 4.02
N GLY A 91 10.46 -1.23 4.38
CA GLY A 91 10.05 -0.17 3.47
C GLY A 91 8.55 -0.03 3.27
N SER A 92 7.74 -1.05 3.62
CA SER A 92 6.28 -1.01 3.47
C SER A 92 5.63 0.11 4.28
N ARG A 93 6.12 0.38 5.50
CA ARG A 93 5.67 1.52 6.31
C ARG A 93 5.87 2.87 5.61
N LYS A 94 7.01 3.05 4.94
CA LYS A 94 7.32 4.28 4.19
C LYS A 94 6.44 4.38 2.95
N ALA A 95 6.27 3.27 2.23
CA ALA A 95 5.40 3.20 1.07
C ALA A 95 3.93 3.52 1.42
N ILE A 96 3.43 3.01 2.54
CA ILE A 96 2.11 3.37 3.08
C ILE A 96 2.02 4.88 3.33
N SER A 97 3.01 5.48 4.00
CA SER A 97 3.00 6.93 4.24
C SER A 97 2.92 7.73 2.93
N ASN A 98 3.76 7.39 1.96
CA ASN A 98 3.84 8.09 0.68
C ASN A 98 2.53 8.00 -0.11
N VAL A 99 1.90 6.82 -0.14
CA VAL A 99 0.64 6.66 -0.89
C VAL A 99 -0.52 7.37 -0.21
N ILE A 100 -0.56 7.43 1.14
CA ILE A 100 -1.58 8.20 1.85
C ILE A 100 -1.40 9.70 1.57
N ASP A 101 -0.16 10.19 1.52
CA ASP A 101 0.11 11.58 1.11
C ASP A 101 -0.47 11.89 -0.28
N LYS A 102 -0.17 11.03 -1.26
CA LYS A 102 -0.70 11.16 -2.63
C LYS A 102 -2.22 11.08 -2.68
N LEU A 103 -2.82 10.12 -1.96
CA LEU A 103 -4.28 9.98 -1.85
C LEU A 103 -4.92 11.24 -1.28
N ALA A 104 -4.28 11.82 -0.27
CA ALA A 104 -4.77 13.01 0.39
C ALA A 104 -4.67 14.25 -0.50
N ASP A 105 -3.61 14.39 -1.28
CA ASP A 105 -3.43 15.51 -2.20
C ASP A 105 -4.38 15.42 -3.41
N ALA A 106 -4.87 14.22 -3.74
CA ALA A 106 -5.89 14.00 -4.77
C ALA A 106 -7.31 14.37 -4.35
N ILE A 107 -7.54 14.71 -3.07
CA ILE A 107 -8.86 15.13 -2.55
C ILE A 107 -8.91 16.66 -2.52
N PRO A 108 -9.81 17.31 -3.29
CA PRO A 108 -10.09 18.72 -3.11
C PRO A 108 -10.72 18.92 -1.73
N ILE A 109 -10.07 19.67 -0.85
CA ILE A 109 -10.66 20.10 0.42
C ILE A 109 -11.72 21.18 0.10
N THR A 110 -12.90 20.77 -0.35
CA THR A 110 -14.05 21.65 -0.50
C THR A 110 -15.01 21.41 0.65
N GLY A 111 -14.83 22.17 1.73
CA GLY A 111 -15.78 22.20 2.85
C GLY A 111 -15.13 22.59 4.17
N HIS A 112 -15.76 23.48 4.92
CA HIS A 112 -15.50 23.62 6.36
C HIS A 112 -15.95 22.32 7.03
N LEU A 113 -14.99 21.47 7.38
CA LEU A 113 -15.25 20.25 8.13
C LEU A 113 -15.04 20.55 9.61
N SER A 114 -16.15 20.67 10.34
CA SER A 114 -16.16 20.81 11.79
C SER A 114 -15.74 19.49 12.43
N ILE A 115 -14.46 19.32 12.72
CA ILE A 115 -14.00 18.24 13.59
C ILE A 115 -14.45 18.61 15.00
N ALA A 116 -15.29 17.78 15.62
CA ALA A 116 -15.70 17.99 17.00
C ALA A 116 -14.45 17.96 17.91
N ASN A 117 -14.33 18.98 18.77
CA ASN A 117 -13.13 19.24 19.57
C ASN A 117 -12.91 18.23 20.72
N ASP A 118 -13.74 17.20 20.83
CA ASP A 118 -13.81 16.24 21.95
C ASP A 118 -13.38 14.82 21.58
N PHE A 119 -12.92 14.56 20.35
CA PHE A 119 -12.49 13.23 19.95
C PHE A 119 -11.09 12.88 20.51
N THR A 120 -11.03 12.26 21.69
CA THR A 120 -9.80 11.70 22.28
C THR A 120 -9.44 10.37 21.62
N ILE A 121 -8.94 10.40 20.38
CA ILE A 121 -8.23 9.23 19.85
C ILE A 121 -6.89 9.17 20.58
N THR A 122 -6.66 8.12 21.34
CA THR A 122 -5.32 7.65 21.71
C THR A 122 -4.61 7.15 20.44
N ALA A 123 -4.41 8.03 19.47
CA ALA A 123 -3.86 7.69 18.18
C ALA A 123 -2.47 7.11 18.40
N CYS A 124 -2.28 5.85 17.99
CA CYS A 124 -1.04 5.07 18.15
C CYS A 124 0.24 5.84 17.77
N CYS A 125 0.15 6.78 16.81
CA CYS A 125 1.32 7.53 16.37
C CYS A 125 1.02 8.99 16.03
N GLU A 126 2.04 9.86 16.18
CA GLU A 126 1.94 11.29 15.83
C GLU A 126 1.56 11.52 14.37
N ARG A 127 1.99 10.65 13.45
CA ARG A 127 1.59 10.73 12.04
C ARG A 127 0.09 10.59 11.84
N LEU A 128 -0.57 9.70 12.56
CA LEU A 128 -2.03 9.58 12.48
C LEU A 128 -2.72 10.87 12.96
N ARG A 129 -2.21 11.47 14.05
CA ARG A 129 -2.72 12.74 14.58
C ARG A 129 -2.58 13.87 13.56
N GLU A 130 -1.45 13.98 12.88
CA GLU A 130 -1.24 14.99 11.83
C GLU A 130 -2.22 14.83 10.66
N TYR A 131 -2.47 13.61 10.19
CA TYR A 131 -3.40 13.41 9.06
C TYR A 131 -4.85 13.70 9.44
N ILE A 132 -5.23 13.44 10.69
CA ILE A 132 -6.54 13.85 11.23
C ILE A 132 -6.62 15.38 11.31
N ARG A 133 -5.59 16.04 11.87
CA ARG A 133 -5.51 17.53 11.93
C ARG A 133 -5.61 18.18 10.57
N MET A 134 -5.00 17.58 9.56
CA MET A 134 -5.03 18.06 8.19
C MET A 134 -6.36 17.75 7.46
N GLY A 135 -7.32 17.09 8.11
CA GLY A 135 -8.59 16.68 7.51
C GLY A 135 -8.43 15.58 6.44
N LYS A 136 -7.26 14.95 6.36
CA LYS A 136 -6.94 13.86 5.41
C LYS A 136 -7.55 12.52 5.85
N ILE A 137 -7.74 12.34 7.16
CA ILE A 137 -8.49 11.25 7.78
C ILE A 137 -9.60 11.87 8.61
N ILE A 138 -10.85 11.44 8.38
CA ILE A 138 -12.03 11.95 9.05
C ILE A 138 -12.46 10.94 10.13
N PRO A 139 -12.49 11.33 11.41
CA PRO A 139 -13.23 10.58 12.41
C PRO A 139 -14.73 10.75 12.18
N PHE A 140 -15.50 9.66 12.22
CA PHE A 140 -16.95 9.69 12.16
C PHE A 140 -17.52 8.67 13.14
N GLU A 141 -18.57 9.06 13.87
CA GLU A 141 -19.26 8.23 14.84
C GLU A 141 -20.52 7.68 14.18
N ASP A 142 -20.63 6.35 14.13
CA ASP A 142 -21.86 5.63 13.77
C ASP A 142 -22.22 4.70 14.94
N ASP A 143 -23.44 4.79 15.45
CA ASP A 143 -24.09 3.82 16.34
C ASP A 143 -23.15 3.10 17.35
N ASP A 144 -22.57 3.85 18.29
CA ASP A 144 -21.69 3.40 19.39
C ASP A 144 -20.25 2.99 19.01
N GLU A 145 -19.82 3.13 17.74
CA GLU A 145 -18.43 2.92 17.32
C GLU A 145 -17.83 4.22 16.73
N SER A 146 -16.82 4.76 17.42
CA SER A 146 -15.91 5.75 16.86
C SER A 146 -15.18 5.12 15.67
N ASN A 147 -15.10 5.73 14.49
CA ASN A 147 -14.46 5.09 13.35
C ASN A 147 -13.59 6.10 12.58
N LEU A 148 -12.44 5.65 12.05
CA LEU A 148 -11.55 6.48 11.22
C LEU A 148 -11.73 6.16 9.75
N TYR A 149 -12.00 7.18 8.94
CA TYR A 149 -12.27 7.05 7.52
C TYR A 149 -11.31 7.90 6.70
N LEU A 150 -10.81 7.34 5.60
CA LEU A 150 -10.18 8.15 4.57
C LEU A 150 -11.28 8.87 3.78
N SER A 151 -11.24 10.20 3.79
CA SER A 151 -12.22 11.06 3.13
C SER A 151 -12.23 10.81 1.62
N ASN A 152 -13.30 10.24 1.07
CA ASN A 152 -13.58 10.35 -0.36
C ASN A 152 -15.09 10.30 -0.59
N THR A 153 -15.57 11.01 -1.61
CA THR A 153 -16.98 11.21 -1.95
C THR A 153 -17.73 9.95 -2.37
N ASN A 154 -17.07 8.79 -2.51
CA ASN A 154 -17.72 7.56 -3.03
C ASN A 154 -17.41 6.25 -2.29
N ARG A 155 -16.47 6.19 -1.34
CA ARG A 155 -16.20 4.99 -0.53
C ARG A 155 -15.62 5.33 0.84
N THR A 156 -16.29 4.82 1.87
CA THR A 156 -15.95 4.98 3.28
C THR A 156 -15.17 3.74 3.73
N ILE A 157 -13.85 3.85 3.93
CA ILE A 157 -13.02 2.72 4.40
C ILE A 157 -12.78 2.86 5.89
N LEU A 158 -13.30 1.88 6.65
CA LEU A 158 -13.08 1.76 8.08
C LEU A 158 -11.61 1.39 8.40
N LEU A 159 -10.91 2.26 9.14
CA LEU A 159 -9.56 2.01 9.65
C LEU A 159 -9.62 1.43 11.07
N LYS A 160 -9.66 0.10 11.20
CA LYS A 160 -9.55 -0.62 12.49
C LYS A 160 -8.13 -0.61 13.08
N GLU A 161 -7.13 -0.40 12.22
CA GLU A 161 -5.70 -0.35 12.57
C GLU A 161 -5.13 0.96 12.04
N CYS A 162 -4.20 1.56 12.79
CA CYS A 162 -3.48 2.74 12.34
C CYS A 162 -2.65 2.38 11.10
N PRO A 163 -2.81 3.08 9.98
CA PRO A 163 -2.16 2.69 8.72
C PRO A 163 -0.65 2.90 8.75
N PHE A 164 -0.13 3.69 9.69
CA PHE A 164 1.29 4.00 9.80
C PHE A 164 2.03 3.04 10.74
N CYS A 165 1.41 2.59 11.83
CA CYS A 165 2.05 1.75 12.84
C CYS A 165 1.48 0.32 12.94
N GLY A 166 0.29 0.08 12.38
CA GLY A 166 -0.40 -1.20 12.45
C GLY A 166 -1.01 -1.56 13.81
N GLU A 167 -0.83 -0.74 14.85
CA GLU A 167 -1.56 -0.95 16.10
C GLU A 167 -3.05 -0.63 15.93
N CYS A 168 -3.87 -1.26 16.76
CA CYS A 168 -5.30 -0.98 16.82
C CYS A 168 -5.53 0.49 17.16
N VAL A 169 -6.54 1.08 16.53
CA VAL A 169 -7.06 2.37 16.97
C VAL A 169 -8.11 2.04 18.01
N GLU A 170 -7.80 2.21 19.29
CA GLU A 170 -8.77 1.98 20.36
C GLU A 170 -9.77 3.14 20.45
N HIS A 171 -11.04 2.79 20.64
CA HIS A 171 -12.10 3.72 21.01
C HIS A 171 -12.20 3.69 22.53
N THR A 172 -11.62 4.69 23.19
CA THR A 172 -11.94 4.94 24.60
C THR A 172 -13.18 5.82 24.61
N HIS A 173 -14.33 5.24 24.99
CA HIS A 173 -15.56 5.97 25.32
C HIS A 173 -15.33 7.01 26.42
#